data_AF-A0A380BH49-F1
#
_entry.id   AF-A0A380BH49-F1
#
_cell.length_a   1.000
_cell.length_b   1.000
_cell.length_c   1.000
_cell.angle_alpha   90.00
_cell.angle_beta   90.00
_cell.angle_gamma   90.00
#
_symmetry.space_group_name_H-M   'P 1'
#
loop_
_entity.id
_entity.type
_entity.pdbx_description
1 polymer ?
#
loop_
_entity_poly.entity_id
_entity_poly.type
_entity_poly.pdbx_seq_one_letter_code
_entity_poly.pdbx_strand_id
1 'polypeptide(L)'
;MTKEQRIHAFAELGKQLLNPSSEFSEIMTRAETRNSWYTVSNVQNAVTAIANNLTTEQLSNWLAPYPDITTDKTVGMVLAGNIPLVGFHDILCVLIAGFRAQIKVSSDDAGLTSAVLQLLTTIEPSFSDAIHIAERLSDFDLVIATGSDNSSRYFEYYFW
;
A
#
# COMPACT_ATOMS: atom_id res chain seq x y z
N MET A 1 -3.39 3.06 17.10
CA MET A 1 -2.94 4.29 16.41
C MET A 1 -4.09 5.28 16.31
N THR A 2 -3.87 6.55 16.63
CA THR A 2 -4.82 7.65 16.34
C THR A 2 -4.76 8.05 14.88
N LYS A 3 -5.80 8.72 14.37
CA LYS A 3 -5.83 9.29 13.02
C LYS A 3 -4.65 10.22 12.75
N GLU A 4 -4.27 11.04 13.74
CA GLU A 4 -3.14 11.96 13.63
C GLU A 4 -1.80 11.21 13.47
N GLN A 5 -1.59 10.14 14.23
CA GLN A 5 -0.39 9.29 14.08
C GLN A 5 -0.32 8.67 12.68
N ARG A 6 -1.46 8.18 12.16
CA ARG A 6 -1.53 7.61 10.81
C ARG A 6 -1.21 8.66 9.75
N ILE A 7 -1.77 9.87 9.86
CA ILE A 7 -1.47 10.99 8.94
C ILE A 7 0.02 11.34 8.98
N HIS A 8 0.60 11.46 10.17
CA HIS A 8 2.02 11.78 10.33
C HIS A 8 2.90 10.72 9.68
N ALA A 9 2.63 9.44 9.93
CA ALA A 9 3.42 8.34 9.36
C ALA A 9 3.36 8.29 7.83
N PHE A 10 2.16 8.46 7.23
CA PHE A 10 2.04 8.55 5.78
C PHE A 10 2.71 9.81 5.23
N ALA A 11 2.68 10.92 5.95
CA ALA A 11 3.37 12.14 5.53
C ALA A 11 4.90 11.98 5.52
N GLU A 12 5.46 11.33 6.55
CA GLU A 12 6.87 10.98 6.59
C GLU A 12 7.25 9.96 5.50
N LEU A 13 6.36 9.01 5.19
CA LEU A 13 6.55 8.10 4.06
C LEU A 13 6.67 8.87 2.76
N GLY A 14 5.80 9.86 2.51
CA GLY A 14 5.91 10.76 1.36
C GLY A 14 7.28 11.43 1.25
N LYS A 15 7.82 11.95 2.35
CA LYS A 15 9.15 12.57 2.37
C LYS A 15 10.26 11.59 2.00
N GLN A 16 10.22 10.36 2.54
CA GLN A 16 11.19 9.32 2.23
C GLN A 16 11.07 8.80 0.79
N LEU A 17 9.87 8.75 0.22
CA LEU A 17 9.67 8.36 -1.17
C LEU A 17 10.17 9.45 -2.15
N LEU A 18 10.07 10.73 -1.79
CA LEU A 18 10.67 11.83 -2.56
C LEU A 18 12.20 11.89 -2.46
N ASN A 19 12.76 11.43 -1.34
CA ASN A 19 14.20 11.40 -1.07
C ASN A 19 14.62 9.99 -0.67
N PRO A 20 14.59 9.03 -1.62
CA PRO A 20 14.78 7.62 -1.32
C PRO A 20 16.19 7.33 -0.82
N SER A 21 16.31 6.41 0.14
CA SER A 21 17.61 5.89 0.57
C SER A 21 18.30 5.13 -0.58
N SER A 22 19.59 4.82 -0.40
CA SER A 22 20.33 3.95 -1.32
C SER A 22 19.63 2.59 -1.49
N GLU A 23 19.17 2.00 -0.39
CA GLU A 23 18.53 0.69 -0.38
C GLU A 23 17.22 0.70 -1.16
N PHE A 24 16.36 1.71 -0.95
CA PHE A 24 15.10 1.80 -1.69
C PHE A 24 15.33 2.13 -3.18
N SER A 25 16.34 2.95 -3.49
CA SER A 25 16.74 3.25 -4.88
C SER A 25 17.22 2.01 -5.63
N GLU A 26 17.96 1.11 -4.96
CA GLU A 26 18.36 -0.18 -5.53
C GLU A 26 17.14 -1.07 -5.81
N ILE A 27 16.16 -1.11 -4.91
CA ILE A 27 14.92 -1.88 -5.11
C ILE A 27 14.16 -1.37 -6.34
N MET A 28 14.00 -0.04 -6.47
CA MET A 28 13.35 0.55 -7.64
C MET A 28 14.08 0.19 -8.94
N THR A 29 15.40 0.20 -8.92
CA THR A 29 16.22 -0.13 -10.11
C THR A 29 16.13 -1.62 -10.47
N ARG A 30 16.10 -2.51 -9.47
CA ARG A 30 15.99 -3.95 -9.68
C ARG A 30 14.60 -4.40 -10.08
N ALA A 31 13.56 -3.59 -9.87
CA ALA A 31 12.18 -3.93 -10.21
C ALA A 31 12.02 -4.32 -11.69
N GLU A 32 12.72 -3.62 -12.59
CA GLU A 32 12.71 -3.88 -14.03
C GLU A 32 13.17 -5.31 -14.38
N THR A 33 14.12 -5.86 -13.61
CA THR A 33 14.63 -7.23 -13.84
C THR A 33 13.58 -8.31 -13.52
N ARG A 34 12.62 -7.98 -12.65
CA ARG A 34 11.54 -8.88 -12.24
C ARG A 34 10.28 -8.67 -13.07
N ASN A 35 10.05 -7.44 -13.53
CA ASN A 35 8.92 -7.08 -14.37
C ASN A 35 9.37 -6.04 -15.42
N SER A 36 9.42 -6.43 -16.69
CA SER A 36 9.90 -5.56 -17.78
C SER A 36 9.03 -4.32 -18.02
N TRP A 37 7.79 -4.29 -17.50
CA TRP A 37 6.92 -3.12 -17.55
C TRP A 37 7.29 -2.07 -16.48
N TYR A 38 8.05 -2.48 -15.46
CA TYR A 38 8.50 -1.65 -14.35
C TYR A 38 9.86 -1.03 -14.68
N THR A 39 9.94 -0.34 -15.82
CA THR A 39 11.15 0.42 -16.17
C THR A 39 11.49 1.38 -15.03
N VAL A 40 12.78 1.67 -14.83
CA VAL A 40 13.23 2.59 -13.76
C VAL A 40 12.43 3.89 -13.76
N SER A 41 12.19 4.46 -14.96
CA SER A 41 11.40 5.69 -15.11
C SER A 41 9.95 5.53 -14.68
N ASN A 42 9.28 4.42 -15.05
CA ASN A 42 7.89 4.17 -14.65
C ASN A 42 7.75 4.02 -13.13
N VAL A 43 8.69 3.30 -12.50
CA VAL A 43 8.72 3.12 -11.05
C VAL A 43 8.94 4.47 -10.35
N GLN A 44 9.93 5.24 -10.78
CA GLN A 44 10.20 6.58 -10.23
C GLN A 44 9.00 7.53 -10.38
N ASN A 45 8.34 7.51 -11.55
CA ASN A 45 7.15 8.32 -11.78
C ASN A 45 6.01 7.94 -10.84
N ALA A 46 5.74 6.63 -10.66
CA ALA A 46 4.70 6.16 -9.76
C ALA A 46 5.00 6.52 -8.29
N VAL A 47 6.23 6.28 -7.84
CA VAL A 47 6.68 6.63 -6.48
C VAL A 47 6.55 8.13 -6.24
N THR A 48 7.02 8.97 -7.17
CA THR A 48 6.94 10.42 -7.07
C THR A 48 5.49 10.91 -7.05
N ALA A 49 4.64 10.36 -7.91
CA ALA A 49 3.21 10.71 -7.96
C ALA A 49 2.51 10.37 -6.65
N ILE A 50 2.76 9.19 -6.08
CA ILE A 50 2.25 8.81 -4.76
C ILE A 50 2.75 9.78 -3.70
N ALA A 51 4.06 10.00 -3.63
CA ALA A 51 4.69 10.77 -2.57
C ALA A 51 4.20 12.24 -2.53
N ASN A 52 3.95 12.84 -3.69
CA ASN A 52 3.41 14.20 -3.80
C ASN A 52 1.96 14.36 -3.28
N ASN A 53 1.24 13.25 -3.06
CA ASN A 53 -0.10 13.23 -2.46
C ASN A 53 -0.09 12.92 -0.95
N LEU A 54 1.08 12.60 -0.39
CA LEU A 54 1.27 12.23 1.00
C LEU A 54 1.82 13.41 1.81
N THR A 55 1.25 14.60 1.66
CA THR A 55 1.60 15.73 2.54
C THR A 55 0.66 15.78 3.73
N THR A 56 1.15 16.27 4.88
CA THR A 56 0.29 16.47 6.07
C THR A 56 -0.93 17.32 5.75
N GLU A 57 -0.77 18.36 4.92
CA GLU A 57 -1.86 19.23 4.48
C GLU A 57 -2.91 18.47 3.67
N GLN A 58 -2.50 17.77 2.61
CA GLN A 58 -3.44 17.03 1.75
C GLN A 58 -4.15 15.92 2.52
N LEU A 59 -3.43 15.15 3.33
CA LEU A 59 -4.00 14.07 4.13
C LEU A 59 -4.96 14.60 5.21
N SER A 60 -4.59 15.69 5.89
CA SER A 60 -5.46 16.31 6.91
C SER A 60 -6.73 16.88 6.29
N ASN A 61 -6.60 17.56 5.14
CA ASN A 61 -7.74 18.12 4.41
C ASN A 61 -8.65 17.01 3.88
N TRP A 62 -8.09 15.97 3.28
CA TRP A 62 -8.84 14.81 2.80
C TRP A 62 -9.60 14.13 3.94
N LEU A 63 -8.95 13.98 5.11
CA LEU A 63 -9.55 13.26 6.21
C LEU A 63 -10.40 14.11 7.14
N ALA A 64 -10.40 15.43 7.01
CA ALA A 64 -11.16 16.36 7.87
C ALA A 64 -12.62 15.96 8.13
N PRO A 65 -13.42 15.49 7.13
CA PRO A 65 -14.82 15.13 7.37
C PRO A 65 -15.01 13.76 8.04
N TYR A 66 -13.96 12.95 8.15
CA TYR A 66 -14.05 11.59 8.70
C TYR A 66 -13.66 11.54 10.19
N PRO A 67 -14.41 10.83 11.03
CA PRO A 67 -14.05 10.67 12.44
C PRO A 67 -12.77 9.85 12.62
N ASP A 68 -12.12 9.97 13.78
CA ASP A 68 -11.05 9.04 14.15
C ASP A 68 -11.68 7.71 14.57
N ILE A 69 -11.61 6.72 13.69
CA ILE A 69 -12.11 5.37 13.93
C ILE A 69 -10.93 4.48 14.33
N THR A 70 -11.18 3.62 15.31
CA THR A 70 -10.33 2.47 15.62
C THR A 70 -11.19 1.22 15.49
N THR A 71 -10.67 0.20 14.82
CA THR A 71 -11.35 -1.08 14.63
C THR A 71 -10.33 -2.20 14.63
N ASP A 72 -10.77 -3.39 15.05
CA ASP A 72 -10.01 -4.64 14.98
C ASP A 72 -10.27 -5.41 13.68
N LYS A 73 -11.18 -4.90 12.83
CA LYS A 73 -11.56 -5.53 11.56
C LYS A 73 -10.39 -5.58 10.59
N THR A 74 -10.34 -6.69 9.86
CA THR A 74 -9.32 -6.99 8.86
C THR A 74 -9.91 -6.91 7.46
N VAL A 75 -9.23 -6.18 6.58
CA VAL A 75 -9.52 -6.11 5.16
C VAL A 75 -8.55 -7.02 4.41
N GLY A 76 -9.07 -8.08 3.79
CA GLY A 76 -8.33 -8.90 2.84
C GLY A 76 -8.14 -8.14 1.52
N MET A 77 -6.93 -8.10 0.99
CA MET A 77 -6.59 -7.31 -0.19
C MET A 77 -5.87 -8.19 -1.21
N VAL A 78 -6.45 -8.32 -2.41
CA VAL A 78 -5.77 -8.91 -3.57
C VAL A 78 -5.35 -7.79 -4.49
N LEU A 79 -4.03 -7.56 -4.59
CA LEU A 79 -3.48 -6.43 -5.34
C LEU A 79 -2.89 -6.89 -6.67
N ALA A 80 -3.21 -6.16 -7.75
CA ALA A 80 -2.58 -6.35 -9.04
C ALA A 80 -1.10 -5.90 -9.04
N GLY A 81 -0.36 -6.34 -10.07
CA GLY A 81 1.05 -5.98 -10.29
C GLY A 81 1.33 -5.56 -11.73
N ASN A 82 0.31 -5.09 -12.45
CA ASN A 82 0.46 -4.68 -13.85
C ASN A 82 1.07 -3.27 -14.00
N ILE A 83 1.02 -2.44 -12.96
CA ILE A 83 1.62 -1.09 -12.91
C ILE A 83 2.28 -0.90 -11.53
N PRO A 84 3.45 -0.23 -11.43
CA PRO A 84 4.13 -0.03 -10.16
C PRO A 84 3.21 0.57 -9.09
N LEU A 85 3.14 -0.09 -7.93
CA LEU A 85 2.38 0.37 -6.76
C LEU A 85 0.87 0.61 -7.02
N VAL A 86 0.26 -0.08 -8.00
CA VAL A 86 -1.17 0.10 -8.35
C VAL A 86 -2.11 -0.07 -7.16
N GLY A 87 -1.81 -0.99 -6.24
CA GLY A 87 -2.61 -1.24 -5.04
C GLY A 87 -2.34 -0.27 -3.88
N PHE A 88 -1.43 0.69 -4.01
CA PHE A 88 -1.03 1.58 -2.92
C PHE A 88 -2.18 2.40 -2.37
N HIS A 89 -3.05 2.93 -3.25
CA HIS A 89 -4.18 3.75 -2.82
C HIS A 89 -5.16 2.96 -1.93
N ASP A 90 -5.41 1.69 -2.27
CA ASP A 90 -6.28 0.84 -1.47
C ASP A 90 -5.65 0.57 -0.09
N ILE A 91 -4.33 0.31 -0.06
CA ILE A 91 -3.60 0.12 1.21
C ILE A 91 -3.67 1.39 2.06
N LEU A 92 -3.42 2.55 1.46
CA LEU A 92 -3.52 3.85 2.12
C LEU A 92 -4.91 4.02 2.74
N CYS A 93 -5.98 3.80 1.98
CA CYS A 93 -7.35 3.93 2.45
C CYS A 93 -7.65 2.99 3.64
N VAL A 94 -7.27 1.72 3.55
CA VAL A 94 -7.50 0.72 4.60
C VAL A 94 -6.77 1.13 5.88
N LEU A 95 -5.47 1.39 5.79
CA LEU A 95 -4.65 1.69 6.95
C LEU A 95 -5.04 3.04 7.56
N ILE A 96 -5.23 4.08 6.76
CA ILE A 96 -5.51 5.43 7.27
C ILE A 96 -6.91 5.54 7.90
N ALA A 97 -7.87 4.71 7.47
CA ALA A 97 -9.17 4.57 8.10
C ALA A 97 -9.13 3.78 9.43
N GLY A 98 -7.99 3.15 9.76
CA GLY A 98 -7.77 2.46 11.04
C GLY A 98 -8.07 0.95 11.01
N PHE A 99 -8.20 0.35 9.82
CA PHE A 99 -8.36 -1.10 9.66
C PHE A 99 -7.00 -1.82 9.64
N ARG A 100 -7.03 -3.13 9.85
CA ARG A 100 -5.91 -4.03 9.54
C ARG A 100 -5.97 -4.45 8.07
N ALA A 101 -4.82 -4.58 7.43
CA ALA A 101 -4.68 -5.01 6.05
C ALA A 101 -4.02 -6.40 5.99
N GLN A 102 -4.72 -7.39 5.43
CA GLN A 102 -4.16 -8.68 5.04
C GLN A 102 -3.95 -8.67 3.53
N ILE A 103 -2.71 -8.59 3.08
CA ILE A 103 -2.36 -8.21 1.70
C ILE A 103 -1.75 -9.40 0.97
N LYS A 104 -2.40 -9.84 -0.11
CA LYS A 104 -1.80 -10.72 -1.12
C LYS A 104 -1.30 -9.86 -2.28
N VAL A 105 0.01 -9.69 -2.35
CA VAL A 105 0.68 -8.99 -3.46
C VAL A 105 0.75 -9.89 -4.70
N SER A 106 0.66 -9.29 -5.89
CA SER A 106 0.95 -9.98 -7.14
C SER A 106 2.42 -10.38 -7.21
N SER A 107 2.72 -11.52 -7.83
CA SER A 107 4.11 -11.89 -8.20
C SER A 107 4.77 -10.85 -9.09
N ASP A 108 3.96 -10.10 -9.85
CA ASP A 108 4.43 -9.09 -10.80
C ASP A 108 4.75 -7.74 -10.14
N ASP A 109 4.43 -7.56 -8.83
CA ASP A 109 4.74 -6.35 -8.07
C ASP A 109 6.25 -6.08 -7.93
N ALA A 110 7.09 -7.07 -8.26
CA ALA A 110 8.55 -6.99 -8.17
C ALA A 110 9.10 -6.71 -6.76
N GLY A 111 8.25 -6.70 -5.72
CA GLY A 111 8.60 -6.41 -4.33
C GLY A 111 8.50 -4.94 -3.94
N LEU A 112 7.99 -4.06 -4.82
CA LEU A 112 7.86 -2.63 -4.54
C LEU A 112 6.90 -2.36 -3.37
N THR A 113 5.73 -3.01 -3.37
CA THR A 113 4.73 -2.81 -2.32
C THR A 113 5.27 -3.23 -0.97
N SER A 114 5.98 -4.37 -0.90
CA SER A 114 6.59 -4.84 0.35
C SER A 114 7.63 -3.86 0.88
N ALA A 115 8.46 -3.29 0.00
CA ALA A 115 9.48 -2.31 0.38
C ALA A 115 8.85 -1.01 0.93
N VAL A 116 7.79 -0.51 0.31
CA VAL A 116 7.06 0.68 0.78
C VAL A 116 6.42 0.43 2.16
N LEU A 117 5.81 -0.74 2.38
CA LEU A 117 5.21 -1.09 3.67
C LEU A 117 6.26 -1.27 4.77
N GLN A 118 7.46 -1.74 4.41
CA GLN A 118 8.58 -1.80 5.34
C GLN A 118 9.05 -0.41 5.75
N LEU A 119 9.12 0.55 4.83
CA LEU A 119 9.42 1.95 5.16
C LEU A 119 8.35 2.52 6.11
N LEU A 120 7.07 2.30 5.81
CA LEU A 120 5.96 2.75 6.66
C LEU A 120 6.05 2.17 8.09
N THR A 121 6.36 0.88 8.20
CA THR A 121 6.54 0.20 9.50
C THR A 121 7.80 0.68 10.23
N THR A 122 8.83 1.10 9.50
CA THR A 122 10.04 1.69 10.11
C THR A 122 9.74 3.08 10.69
N ILE A 123 8.90 3.86 10.00
CA ILE A 123 8.47 5.19 10.42
C ILE A 123 7.56 5.11 11.65
N GLU A 124 6.58 4.21 11.62
CA GLU A 124 5.62 4.00 12.71
C GLU A 124 5.50 2.49 12.98
N PRO A 125 6.27 1.95 13.95
CA PRO A 125 6.31 0.52 14.26
C PRO A 125 4.96 -0.12 14.58
N SER A 126 3.99 0.66 15.06
CA SER A 126 2.65 0.12 15.36
C SER A 126 1.85 -0.29 14.10
N PHE A 127 2.32 0.05 12.89
CA PHE A 127 1.77 -0.56 11.66
C PHE A 127 2.11 -2.03 11.50
N SER A 128 3.11 -2.57 12.22
CA SER A 128 3.41 -4.01 12.18
C SER A 128 2.24 -4.88 12.66
N ASP A 129 1.42 -4.38 13.58
CA ASP A 129 0.20 -5.04 14.07
C ASP A 129 -1.00 -4.86 13.11
N ALA A 130 -0.88 -3.96 12.14
CA ALA A 130 -1.93 -3.59 11.20
C ALA A 130 -1.67 -4.09 9.77
N ILE A 131 -0.46 -4.53 9.45
CA ILE A 131 -0.07 -4.97 8.10
C ILE A 131 0.37 -6.42 8.16
N HIS A 132 -0.31 -7.28 7.40
CA HIS A 132 0.05 -8.67 7.23
C HIS A 132 0.13 -9.03 5.75
N ILE A 133 1.34 -9.23 5.21
CA ILE A 133 1.52 -9.74 3.85
C ILE A 133 1.36 -11.27 3.90
N ALA A 134 0.44 -11.80 3.11
CA ALA A 134 0.04 -13.21 3.15
C ALA A 134 0.07 -13.87 1.76
N GLU A 135 0.48 -15.13 1.72
CA GLU A 135 0.40 -15.95 0.50
C GLU A 135 -1.04 -16.31 0.14
N ARG A 136 -1.92 -16.42 1.14
CA ARG A 136 -3.34 -16.71 0.98
C ARG A 136 -4.13 -15.89 1.99
N LEU A 137 -5.24 -15.31 1.54
CA LEU A 137 -6.17 -14.59 2.40
C LEU A 137 -7.08 -15.58 3.14
N SER A 138 -7.33 -15.31 4.42
CA SER A 138 -8.26 -16.04 5.27
C SER A 138 -8.66 -15.18 6.47
N ASP A 139 -9.82 -15.47 7.05
CA ASP A 139 -10.27 -14.89 8.33
C ASP A 139 -10.32 -13.35 8.35
N PHE A 140 -10.71 -12.73 7.23
CA PHE A 140 -10.93 -11.30 7.11
C PHE A 140 -12.42 -10.93 7.18
N ASP A 141 -12.74 -9.71 7.59
CA ASP A 141 -14.11 -9.20 7.72
C ASP A 141 -14.64 -8.54 6.44
N LEU A 142 -13.73 -7.94 5.67
CA LEU A 142 -13.99 -7.16 4.46
C LEU A 142 -12.96 -7.52 3.41
N VAL A 143 -13.26 -7.26 2.13
CA VAL A 143 -12.33 -7.61 1.07
C VAL A 143 -12.30 -6.58 -0.07
N ILE A 144 -11.10 -6.32 -0.58
CA ILE A 144 -10.83 -5.48 -1.75
C ILE A 144 -10.06 -6.32 -2.77
N ALA A 145 -10.54 -6.34 -4.00
CA ALA A 145 -9.86 -6.98 -5.13
C ALA A 145 -9.60 -5.96 -6.21
N THR A 146 -8.32 -5.64 -6.43
CA THR A 146 -7.89 -4.70 -7.47
C THR A 146 -7.23 -5.52 -8.57
N GLY A 147 -7.91 -5.66 -9.70
CA GLY A 147 -7.49 -6.54 -10.78
C GLY A 147 -8.27 -6.31 -12.08
N SER A 148 -7.96 -7.11 -13.09
CA SER A 148 -8.67 -7.07 -14.38
C SER A 148 -10.06 -7.71 -14.29
N ASP A 149 -10.93 -7.47 -15.27
CA ASP A 149 -12.23 -8.15 -15.42
C ASP A 149 -12.11 -9.69 -15.41
N ASN A 150 -10.95 -10.22 -15.81
CA ASN A 150 -10.71 -11.67 -15.79
C ASN A 150 -10.41 -12.18 -14.37
N SER A 151 -9.87 -11.33 -13.50
CA SER A 151 -9.53 -11.63 -12.11
C SER A 151 -10.76 -11.56 -11.20
N SER A 152 -11.74 -10.70 -11.51
CA SER A 152 -12.96 -10.52 -10.71
C SER A 152 -13.88 -11.75 -10.74
N ARG A 153 -14.00 -12.44 -11.88
CA ARG A 153 -14.83 -13.67 -11.99
C ARG A 153 -14.34 -14.82 -11.11
N TYR A 154 -13.02 -14.97 -10.97
CA TYR A 154 -12.45 -15.96 -10.05
C TYR A 154 -12.62 -15.50 -8.60
N PHE A 155 -12.53 -14.20 -8.34
CA PHE A 155 -12.68 -13.64 -7.01
C PHE A 155 -14.09 -13.89 -6.42
N GLU A 156 -15.15 -13.64 -7.18
CA GLU A 156 -16.53 -13.97 -6.75
C GLU A 156 -16.64 -15.45 -6.37
N TYR A 157 -16.16 -16.37 -7.20
CA TYR A 157 -16.25 -17.81 -6.94
C TYR A 157 -15.53 -18.28 -5.66
N TYR A 158 -14.46 -17.60 -5.24
CA TYR A 158 -13.66 -18.01 -4.08
C TYR A 158 -14.08 -17.35 -2.76
N PHE A 159 -14.78 -16.22 -2.83
CA PHE A 159 -15.04 -15.40 -1.65
C PHE A 159 -16.52 -15.05 -1.42
N TRP A 160 -17.42 -15.30 -2.39
CA TRP A 160 -18.87 -15.10 -2.29
C TRP A 160 -19.59 -16.44 -2.47
#